data_AF-A0A7X9MT14-F1
#
_entry.id   AF-A0A7X9MT14-F1
#
_cell.length_a   1.000
_cell.length_b   1.000
_cell.length_c   1.000
_cell.angle_alpha   90.00
_cell.angle_beta   90.00
_cell.angle_gamma   90.00
#
_symmetry.space_group_name_H-M   'P 1'
#
loop_
_entity.id
_entity.type
_entity.pdbx_description
1 polymer ?
#
loop_
_entity_poly.entity_id
_entity_poly.type
_entity_poly.pdbx_seq_one_letter_code
_entity_poly.pdbx_strand_id
1 'polypeptide(L)'
;MNKNLNVVELFAGVGGFRVGLEKADKELFDTVWANQWEPSKKAQDAFECYNSHFPSSTNCNDDIGKVSNKTFEDKDIDLLVGGFPCQDYSVARSLSKEQGIEGKKGVLFWEIKRIVEVSHPKYILLENVDRLLKSPSKQRGRDFSIMLATFRDLGYIVEWRVINAAEYGTAQRRRRIFIFAYDKSLAFAERQLEKTTSEILLKEGFFASTFPVKEEVYKNRNEKVELPKDILKVSDEFSFGYHPAGVMIDGKIHTIHTEALNPQAIPLKEILQDESEVDEKFYLSEAAIEKFSYLRGPKKIERTSKDGHKYIFSEGGMSPVDSLDLPGRTMLTSEGTINRSSHIVEVNGRKRFLTPVECERLNGFPDNWTATMNDRMRYFCMGNALVTHLIEKMGKTIKEIDAQETHNIAQISFNL
;
A
#
# COMPACT_ATOMS: atom_id res chain seq x y z
N MET A 1 -27.56 2.39 -17.72
CA MET A 1 -26.95 2.88 -16.47
C MET A 1 -25.61 2.20 -16.37
N ASN A 2 -24.51 2.94 -16.20
CA ASN A 2 -23.23 2.28 -15.91
C ASN A 2 -23.39 1.56 -14.57
N LYS A 3 -23.05 0.27 -14.54
CA LYS A 3 -23.07 -0.53 -13.31
C LYS A 3 -21.99 0.05 -12.37
N ASN A 4 -22.31 0.19 -11.08
CA ASN A 4 -21.33 0.44 -10.04
C ASN A 4 -20.41 -0.79 -9.87
N LEU A 5 -19.20 -0.57 -9.37
CA LEU A 5 -18.27 -1.61 -8.93
C LEU A 5 -18.43 -1.81 -7.44
N ASN A 6 -18.82 -3.03 -7.05
CA ASN A 6 -18.90 -3.39 -5.63
C ASN A 6 -17.48 -3.62 -5.08
N VAL A 7 -17.10 -2.78 -4.11
CA VAL A 7 -15.78 -2.78 -3.48
C VAL A 7 -15.82 -3.44 -2.10
N VAL A 8 -14.87 -4.33 -1.86
CA VAL A 8 -14.57 -4.83 -0.51
C VAL A 8 -13.21 -4.30 -0.05
N GLU A 9 -13.18 -3.62 1.09
CA GLU A 9 -11.97 -3.02 1.67
C GLU A 9 -11.51 -3.78 2.92
N LEU A 10 -10.39 -4.50 2.81
CA LEU A 10 -9.78 -5.22 3.93
C LEU A 10 -8.69 -4.39 4.59
N PHE A 11 -8.61 -4.46 5.92
CA PHE A 11 -7.62 -3.72 6.72
C PHE A 11 -7.71 -2.22 6.44
N ALA A 12 -8.92 -1.68 6.46
CA ALA A 12 -9.26 -0.35 5.95
C ALA A 12 -8.50 0.79 6.63
N GLY A 13 -8.01 0.58 7.86
CA GLY A 13 -7.44 1.61 8.70
C GLY A 13 -8.47 2.72 8.92
N VAL A 14 -8.12 3.94 8.54
CA VAL A 14 -9.05 5.09 8.53
C VAL A 14 -9.67 5.35 7.15
N GLY A 15 -9.57 4.40 6.21
CA GLY A 15 -10.27 4.43 4.91
C GLY A 15 -9.44 4.97 3.75
N GLY A 16 -8.13 4.69 3.76
CA GLY A 16 -7.22 5.23 2.74
C GLY A 16 -7.54 4.79 1.31
N PHE A 17 -8.03 3.55 1.13
CA PHE A 17 -8.47 3.13 -0.20
C PHE A 17 -9.78 3.80 -0.58
N ARG A 18 -10.80 3.71 0.28
CA ARG A 18 -12.13 4.28 0.00
C ARG A 18 -12.09 5.76 -0.30
N VAL A 19 -11.37 6.56 0.50
CA VAL A 19 -11.21 8.01 0.25
C VAL A 19 -10.60 8.27 -1.12
N GLY A 20 -9.60 7.48 -1.54
CA GLY A 20 -9.00 7.64 -2.86
C GLY A 20 -9.91 7.21 -4.00
N LEU A 21 -10.59 6.06 -3.87
CA LEU A 21 -11.51 5.53 -4.88
C LEU A 21 -12.72 6.46 -5.06
N GLU A 22 -13.36 6.92 -3.99
CA GLU A 22 -14.51 7.84 -4.08
C GLU A 22 -14.10 9.22 -4.63
N LYS A 23 -12.86 9.66 -4.40
CA LYS A 23 -12.30 10.85 -5.08
C LYS A 23 -12.11 10.63 -6.58
N ALA A 24 -11.81 9.41 -7.01
CA ALA A 24 -11.71 9.08 -8.43
C ALA A 24 -13.09 9.09 -9.09
N ASP A 25 -14.06 8.41 -8.48
CA ASP A 25 -15.47 8.42 -8.87
C ASP A 25 -16.37 7.76 -7.81
N LYS A 26 -17.04 8.57 -6.98
CA LYS A 26 -17.94 8.10 -5.92
C LYS A 26 -19.18 7.34 -6.40
N GLU A 27 -19.61 7.54 -7.64
CA GLU A 27 -20.81 6.88 -8.19
C GLU A 27 -20.44 5.51 -8.76
N LEU A 28 -19.18 5.35 -9.21
CA LEU A 28 -18.67 4.08 -9.69
C LEU A 28 -18.25 3.16 -8.55
N PHE A 29 -17.48 3.64 -7.57
CA PHE A 29 -16.92 2.78 -6.52
C PHE A 29 -17.84 2.70 -5.30
N ASP A 30 -18.61 1.62 -5.19
CA ASP A 30 -19.51 1.39 -4.06
C ASP A 30 -18.88 0.43 -3.05
N THR A 31 -18.45 0.95 -1.89
CA THR A 31 -17.86 0.09 -0.84
C THR A 31 -18.95 -0.61 -0.05
N VAL A 32 -19.28 -1.83 -0.48
CA VAL A 32 -20.36 -2.66 0.09
C VAL A 32 -19.98 -3.32 1.41
N TRP A 33 -18.69 -3.50 1.68
CA TRP A 33 -18.21 -4.07 2.93
C TRP A 33 -16.76 -3.68 3.24
N ALA A 34 -16.48 -3.36 4.50
CA ALA A 34 -15.13 -3.05 4.97
C ALA A 34 -14.78 -3.75 6.28
N ASN A 35 -13.52 -4.09 6.47
CA ASN A 35 -12.99 -4.64 7.72
C ASN A 35 -11.83 -3.81 8.26
N GLN A 36 -11.90 -3.48 9.55
CA GLN A 36 -10.78 -2.91 10.29
C GLN A 36 -10.81 -3.42 11.72
N TRP A 37 -9.73 -4.08 12.13
CA TRP A 37 -9.58 -4.61 13.48
C TRP A 37 -8.12 -4.60 13.92
N GLU A 38 -7.86 -4.12 15.14
CA GLU A 38 -6.54 -4.09 15.77
C GLU A 38 -6.50 -5.04 16.97
N PRO A 39 -6.01 -6.30 16.82
CA PRO A 39 -6.11 -7.34 17.85
C PRO A 39 -5.49 -6.96 19.21
N SER A 40 -4.41 -6.18 19.17
CA SER A 40 -3.63 -5.81 20.35
C SER A 40 -4.22 -4.62 21.12
N LYS A 41 -5.38 -4.08 20.70
CA LYS A 41 -5.96 -2.88 21.28
C LYS A 41 -7.39 -3.10 21.76
N LYS A 42 -7.71 -2.48 22.91
CA LYS A 42 -9.09 -2.43 23.41
C LYS A 42 -9.90 -1.35 22.69
N ALA A 43 -9.34 -0.15 22.57
CA ALA A 43 -9.91 0.91 21.76
C ALA A 43 -9.59 0.66 20.28
N GLN A 44 -10.60 0.77 19.42
CA GLN A 44 -10.50 0.52 17.99
C GLN A 44 -10.58 1.86 17.22
N ASP A 45 -9.72 2.82 17.58
CA ASP A 45 -9.81 4.21 17.10
C ASP A 45 -9.87 4.33 15.56
N ALA A 46 -9.11 3.50 14.85
CA ALA A 46 -9.12 3.47 13.38
C ALA A 46 -10.49 3.04 12.84
N PHE A 47 -11.08 1.99 13.40
CA PHE A 47 -12.43 1.52 13.03
C PHE A 47 -13.48 2.58 13.36
N GLU A 48 -13.45 3.19 14.56
CA GLU A 48 -14.43 4.20 14.94
C GLU A 48 -14.35 5.44 14.04
N CYS A 49 -13.13 5.86 13.68
CA CYS A 49 -12.92 6.89 12.68
C CYS A 49 -13.52 6.51 11.32
N TYR A 50 -13.22 5.32 10.79
CA TYR A 50 -13.80 4.84 9.54
C TYR A 50 -15.33 4.84 9.60
N ASN A 51 -15.90 4.25 10.65
CA ASN A 51 -17.34 4.08 10.81
C ASN A 51 -18.08 5.43 10.95
N SER A 52 -17.44 6.43 11.55
CA SER A 52 -17.99 7.78 11.67
C SER A 52 -18.16 8.49 10.32
N HIS A 53 -17.26 8.24 9.37
CA HIS A 53 -17.34 8.80 8.01
C HIS A 53 -18.24 8.00 7.08
N PHE A 54 -18.39 6.70 7.34
CA PHE A 54 -19.14 5.78 6.50
C PHE A 54 -20.20 4.99 7.28
N PRO A 55 -21.15 5.66 7.95
CA PRO A 55 -22.13 4.98 8.80
C PRO A 55 -23.15 4.15 8.01
N SER A 56 -23.28 4.38 6.71
CA SER A 56 -24.22 3.67 5.83
C SER A 56 -23.67 2.36 5.25
N SER A 57 -22.36 2.11 5.33
CA SER A 57 -21.76 0.87 4.83
C SER A 57 -21.69 -0.22 5.91
N THR A 58 -21.55 -1.48 5.48
CA THR A 58 -21.32 -2.58 6.41
C THR A 58 -19.85 -2.61 6.84
N ASN A 59 -19.58 -2.15 8.06
CA ASN A 59 -18.22 -2.04 8.61
C ASN A 59 -18.01 -3.07 9.72
N CYS A 60 -17.02 -3.96 9.55
CA CYS A 60 -16.72 -5.05 10.47
C CYS A 60 -15.51 -4.73 11.36
N ASN A 61 -15.72 -4.76 12.68
CA ASN A 61 -14.69 -4.62 13.72
C ASN A 61 -14.39 -5.96 14.42
N ASP A 62 -13.98 -6.96 13.66
CA ASP A 62 -13.56 -8.26 14.21
C ASP A 62 -12.44 -8.86 13.35
N ASP A 63 -11.85 -9.92 13.87
CA ASP A 63 -10.90 -10.77 13.17
C ASP A 63 -11.51 -11.29 11.86
N ILE A 64 -10.90 -10.90 10.73
CA ILE A 64 -11.31 -11.34 9.41
C ILE A 64 -11.31 -12.87 9.27
N GLY A 65 -10.45 -13.57 10.02
CA GLY A 65 -10.40 -15.04 10.05
C GLY A 65 -11.63 -15.71 10.68
N LYS A 66 -12.48 -14.94 11.38
CA LYS A 66 -13.77 -15.42 11.93
C LYS A 66 -14.96 -15.09 11.03
N VAL A 67 -14.77 -14.24 10.02
CA VAL A 67 -15.86 -13.81 9.13
C VAL A 67 -16.16 -14.93 8.12
N SER A 68 -17.40 -15.42 8.14
CA SER A 68 -17.85 -16.53 7.30
C SER A 68 -17.80 -16.20 5.80
N ASN A 69 -17.50 -17.20 4.97
CA ASN A 69 -17.53 -17.11 3.50
C ASN A 69 -18.89 -16.62 2.97
N LYS A 70 -20.00 -17.00 3.62
CA LYS A 70 -21.36 -16.52 3.29
C LYS A 70 -21.48 -15.00 3.23
N THR A 71 -20.61 -14.29 3.94
CA THR A 71 -20.57 -12.82 3.90
C THR A 71 -20.24 -12.32 2.49
N PHE A 72 -19.45 -13.05 1.72
CA PHE A 72 -18.89 -12.62 0.44
C PHE A 72 -19.56 -13.25 -0.78
N GLU A 73 -20.25 -14.38 -0.61
CA GLU A 73 -20.91 -15.13 -1.70
C GLU A 73 -21.92 -14.27 -2.49
N ASP A 74 -22.75 -13.48 -1.81
CA ASP A 74 -23.83 -12.70 -2.44
C ASP A 74 -23.50 -11.22 -2.63
N LYS A 75 -22.21 -10.85 -2.63
CA LYS A 75 -21.77 -9.43 -2.72
C LYS A 75 -21.41 -8.97 -4.13
N ASP A 76 -21.33 -9.88 -5.09
CA ASP A 76 -20.91 -9.58 -6.47
C ASP A 76 -19.66 -8.70 -6.51
N ILE A 77 -18.61 -9.08 -5.76
CA ILE A 77 -17.43 -8.24 -5.53
C ILE A 77 -16.71 -8.01 -6.86
N ASP A 78 -16.67 -6.77 -7.35
CA ASP A 78 -15.92 -6.41 -8.55
C ASP A 78 -14.46 -6.05 -8.24
N LEU A 79 -14.22 -5.36 -7.11
CA LEU A 79 -12.90 -4.88 -6.69
C LEU A 79 -12.62 -5.22 -5.23
N LEU A 80 -11.55 -5.98 -4.99
CA LEU A 80 -11.03 -6.23 -3.65
C LEU A 80 -9.80 -5.35 -3.39
N VAL A 81 -9.80 -4.58 -2.30
CA VAL A 81 -8.66 -3.75 -1.90
C VAL A 81 -8.17 -4.06 -0.50
N GLY A 82 -6.89 -3.84 -0.21
CA GLY A 82 -6.40 -3.94 1.15
C GLY A 82 -4.91 -3.68 1.38
N GLY A 83 -4.61 -3.08 2.53
CA GLY A 83 -3.26 -2.79 3.02
C GLY A 83 -2.95 -3.65 4.24
N PHE A 84 -2.39 -4.83 4.03
CA PHE A 84 -2.27 -5.86 5.06
C PHE A 84 -0.88 -5.89 5.71
N PRO A 85 -0.78 -6.23 7.02
CA PRO A 85 0.49 -6.37 7.71
C PRO A 85 1.47 -7.32 7.00
N CYS A 86 2.73 -6.88 6.84
CA CYS A 86 3.80 -7.73 6.29
C CYS A 86 4.20 -8.83 7.28
N GLN A 87 3.80 -10.08 7.03
CA GLN A 87 4.08 -11.26 7.87
C GLN A 87 4.98 -12.27 7.12
N ASP A 88 5.34 -13.38 7.75
CA ASP A 88 6.03 -14.51 7.10
C ASP A 88 4.98 -15.43 6.47
N TYR A 89 4.98 -15.56 5.14
CA TYR A 89 3.93 -16.22 4.35
C TYR A 89 4.22 -17.70 4.07
N SER A 90 5.05 -18.36 4.88
CA SER A 90 5.35 -19.79 4.73
C SER A 90 4.09 -20.67 4.63
N VAL A 91 4.21 -21.77 3.90
CA VAL A 91 3.13 -22.69 3.54
C VAL A 91 3.41 -24.09 4.09
N ALA A 92 2.38 -24.87 4.46
CA ALA A 92 2.53 -26.28 4.84
C ALA A 92 1.50 -27.19 4.13
N ARG A 93 1.80 -28.49 4.01
CA ARG A 93 0.80 -29.49 3.59
C ARG A 93 -0.17 -29.78 4.74
N SER A 94 -1.46 -29.87 4.42
CA SER A 94 -2.44 -30.50 5.32
C SER A 94 -2.05 -31.97 5.57
N LEU A 95 -2.25 -32.46 6.79
CA LEU A 95 -1.98 -33.85 7.19
C LEU A 95 -2.95 -34.86 6.55
N SER A 96 -4.01 -34.41 5.88
CA SER A 96 -4.91 -35.25 5.07
C SER A 96 -4.51 -35.17 3.59
N LYS A 97 -4.53 -36.32 2.90
CA LYS A 97 -4.17 -36.52 1.48
C LYS A 97 -5.11 -35.82 0.48
N GLU A 98 -5.38 -34.53 0.65
CA GLU A 98 -6.09 -33.71 -0.31
C GLU A 98 -5.16 -32.64 -0.86
N GLN A 99 -5.38 -32.24 -2.12
CA GLN A 99 -4.57 -31.31 -2.91
C GLN A 99 -4.58 -29.86 -2.37
N GLY A 100 -5.02 -29.65 -1.12
CA GLY A 100 -5.13 -28.35 -0.47
C GLY A 100 -3.83 -27.94 0.20
N ILE A 101 -3.31 -26.80 -0.21
CA ILE A 101 -2.26 -26.07 0.49
C ILE A 101 -2.91 -25.19 1.57
N GLU A 102 -2.54 -25.38 2.85
CA GLU A 102 -2.97 -24.50 3.94
C GLU A 102 -1.80 -23.59 4.34
N GLY A 103 -2.04 -22.29 4.27
CA GLY A 103 -1.11 -21.29 4.72
C GLY A 103 -0.86 -21.34 6.23
N LYS A 104 0.25 -20.79 6.71
CA LYS A 104 0.47 -20.64 8.15
C LYS A 104 -0.68 -19.87 8.80
N LYS A 105 -1.33 -20.48 9.81
CA LYS A 105 -2.41 -19.86 10.59
C LYS A 105 -2.00 -18.47 11.12
N GLY A 106 -2.89 -17.49 10.95
CA GLY A 106 -2.70 -16.12 11.41
C GLY A 106 -1.94 -15.20 10.43
N VAL A 107 -1.63 -15.68 9.22
CA VAL A 107 -1.11 -14.84 8.13
C VAL A 107 -2.28 -14.29 7.31
N LEU A 108 -2.42 -12.97 7.30
CA LEU A 108 -3.61 -12.27 6.80
C LEU A 108 -3.78 -12.33 5.27
N PHE A 109 -2.71 -12.61 4.51
CA PHE A 109 -2.82 -12.85 3.07
C PHE A 109 -3.68 -14.07 2.73
N TRP A 110 -3.72 -15.10 3.58
CA TRP A 110 -4.56 -16.27 3.33
C TRP A 110 -6.05 -15.96 3.44
N GLU A 111 -6.41 -14.93 4.21
CA GLU A 111 -7.78 -14.44 4.29
C GLU A 111 -8.16 -13.67 3.03
N ILE A 112 -7.21 -12.94 2.42
CA ILE A 112 -7.37 -12.35 1.09
C ILE A 112 -7.60 -13.47 0.06
N LYS A 113 -6.74 -14.50 0.03
CA LYS A 113 -6.89 -15.68 -0.83
C LYS A 113 -8.28 -16.32 -0.67
N ARG A 114 -8.71 -16.58 0.57
CA ARG A 114 -10.00 -17.19 0.87
C ARG A 114 -11.16 -16.38 0.28
N ILE A 115 -11.12 -15.06 0.41
CA ILE A 115 -12.17 -14.19 -0.15
C ILE A 115 -12.14 -14.23 -1.68
N VAL A 116 -10.96 -14.16 -2.29
CA VAL A 116 -10.80 -14.27 -3.75
C VAL A 116 -11.30 -15.62 -4.28
N GLU A 117 -11.08 -16.72 -3.56
CA GLU A 117 -11.60 -18.06 -3.93
C GLU A 117 -13.13 -18.13 -3.91
N VAL A 118 -13.77 -17.38 -3.01
CA VAL A 118 -15.23 -17.38 -2.85
C VAL A 118 -15.90 -16.44 -3.86
N SER A 119 -15.34 -15.26 -4.08
CA SER A 119 -16.01 -14.19 -4.85
C SER A 119 -15.42 -13.91 -6.22
N HIS A 120 -14.19 -14.37 -6.48
CA HIS A 120 -13.46 -14.22 -7.75
C HIS A 120 -13.61 -12.83 -8.41
N PRO A 121 -13.16 -11.74 -7.71
CA PRO A 121 -13.37 -10.38 -8.18
C PRO A 121 -12.63 -10.09 -9.48
N LYS A 122 -13.16 -9.17 -10.31
CA LYS A 122 -12.49 -8.73 -11.55
C LYS A 122 -11.09 -8.18 -11.27
N TYR A 123 -10.98 -7.39 -10.21
CA TYR A 123 -9.78 -6.64 -9.87
C TYR A 123 -9.41 -6.82 -8.40
N ILE A 124 -8.12 -6.84 -8.11
CA ILE A 124 -7.57 -6.88 -6.77
C ILE A 124 -6.45 -5.84 -6.70
N LEU A 125 -6.56 -4.87 -5.80
CA LEU A 125 -5.56 -3.83 -5.58
C LEU A 125 -5.03 -3.88 -4.13
N LEU A 126 -3.80 -4.33 -3.98
CA LEU A 126 -3.17 -4.47 -2.66
C LEU A 126 -2.02 -3.48 -2.48
N GLU A 127 -1.80 -3.06 -1.24
CA GLU A 127 -0.67 -2.23 -0.82
C GLU A 127 0.17 -2.97 0.22
N ASN A 128 1.50 -2.78 0.16
CA ASN A 128 2.40 -3.20 1.22
C ASN A 128 3.70 -2.38 1.23
N VAL A 129 4.58 -2.64 2.22
CA VAL A 129 5.95 -2.11 2.24
C VAL A 129 6.80 -2.73 1.12
N ASP A 130 7.69 -1.93 0.51
CA ASP A 130 8.53 -2.38 -0.62
C ASP A 130 9.52 -3.49 -0.27
N ARG A 131 9.75 -3.74 1.04
CA ARG A 131 10.50 -4.89 1.56
C ARG A 131 9.87 -6.23 1.20
N LEU A 132 8.58 -6.29 0.90
CA LEU A 132 7.87 -7.51 0.49
C LEU A 132 8.60 -8.23 -0.65
N LEU A 133 9.12 -7.50 -1.63
CA LEU A 133 9.91 -8.03 -2.77
C LEU A 133 11.17 -8.81 -2.35
N LYS A 134 11.61 -8.67 -1.10
CA LYS A 134 12.83 -9.30 -0.56
C LYS A 134 12.51 -10.25 0.58
N SER A 135 11.24 -10.41 0.95
CA SER A 135 10.83 -11.20 2.11
C SER A 135 10.84 -12.70 1.82
N PRO A 136 11.18 -13.55 2.81
CA PRO A 136 11.79 -13.21 4.10
C PRO A 136 13.30 -12.96 3.97
N SER A 137 13.92 -12.42 5.03
CA SER A 137 15.37 -12.17 5.05
C SER A 137 16.24 -13.42 4.87
N LYS A 138 15.72 -14.60 5.22
CA LYS A 138 16.43 -15.89 5.10
C LYS A 138 16.35 -16.51 3.70
N GLN A 139 15.36 -16.11 2.88
CA GLN A 139 15.12 -16.67 1.55
C GLN A 139 14.51 -15.59 0.67
N ARG A 140 15.38 -14.85 -0.02
CA ARG A 140 14.99 -13.61 -0.68
C ARG A 140 13.88 -13.85 -1.72
N GLY A 141 12.78 -13.10 -1.55
CA GLY A 141 11.71 -13.01 -2.55
C GLY A 141 10.65 -14.11 -2.45
N ARG A 142 10.89 -15.18 -1.66
CA ARG A 142 9.96 -16.31 -1.52
C ARG A 142 8.54 -15.88 -1.20
N ASP A 143 8.36 -15.00 -0.22
CA ASP A 143 7.02 -14.59 0.23
C ASP A 143 6.22 -13.92 -0.89
N PHE A 144 6.89 -13.05 -1.66
CA PHE A 144 6.28 -12.43 -2.82
C PHE A 144 6.02 -13.46 -3.93
N SER A 145 6.91 -14.42 -4.14
CA SER A 145 6.71 -15.53 -5.07
C SER A 145 5.51 -16.41 -4.70
N ILE A 146 5.27 -16.67 -3.41
CA ILE A 146 4.09 -17.39 -2.92
C ILE A 146 2.81 -16.63 -3.26
N MET A 147 2.80 -15.30 -3.07
CA MET A 147 1.66 -14.48 -3.47
C MET A 147 1.40 -14.55 -4.98
N LEU A 148 2.45 -14.41 -5.80
CA LEU A 148 2.34 -14.51 -7.26
C LEU A 148 1.86 -15.90 -7.71
N ALA A 149 2.38 -16.98 -7.11
CA ALA A 149 1.92 -18.34 -7.38
C ALA A 149 0.44 -18.52 -6.99
N THR A 150 0.02 -17.95 -5.87
CA THR A 150 -1.39 -17.98 -5.43
C THR A 150 -2.29 -17.30 -6.47
N PHE A 151 -1.95 -16.09 -6.91
CA PHE A 151 -2.74 -15.40 -7.94
C PHE A 151 -2.72 -16.12 -9.30
N ARG A 152 -1.60 -16.73 -9.68
CA ARG A 152 -1.51 -17.58 -10.87
C ARG A 152 -2.51 -18.72 -10.80
N ASP A 153 -2.53 -19.43 -9.68
CA ASP A 153 -3.39 -20.61 -9.46
C ASP A 153 -4.88 -20.23 -9.38
N LEU A 154 -5.16 -18.99 -8.98
CA LEU A 154 -6.51 -18.39 -8.98
C LEU A 154 -6.89 -17.75 -10.32
N GLY A 155 -6.06 -17.83 -11.36
CA GLY A 155 -6.43 -17.36 -12.71
C GLY A 155 -6.14 -15.88 -13.00
N TYR A 156 -5.34 -15.20 -12.19
CA TYR A 156 -5.05 -13.76 -12.38
C TYR A 156 -3.73 -13.50 -13.12
N ILE A 157 -3.69 -12.40 -13.89
CA ILE A 157 -2.44 -11.72 -14.26
C ILE A 157 -2.11 -10.72 -13.16
N VAL A 158 -0.83 -10.60 -12.81
CA VAL A 158 -0.40 -9.70 -11.73
C VAL A 158 0.62 -8.71 -12.25
N GLU A 159 0.33 -7.42 -12.11
CA GLU A 159 1.31 -6.36 -12.19
C GLU A 159 1.68 -5.86 -10.79
N TRP A 160 2.89 -5.35 -10.61
CA TRP A 160 3.27 -4.61 -9.41
C TRP A 160 4.18 -3.43 -9.71
N ARG A 161 4.13 -2.44 -8.83
CA ARG A 161 5.05 -1.30 -8.85
C ARG A 161 5.37 -0.80 -7.45
N VAL A 162 6.65 -0.54 -7.18
CA VAL A 162 7.07 0.27 -6.04
C VAL A 162 7.01 1.73 -6.44
N ILE A 163 6.13 2.47 -5.76
CA ILE A 163 5.85 3.87 -6.06
C ILE A 163 6.31 4.72 -4.87
N ASN A 164 7.08 5.76 -5.16
CA ASN A 164 7.35 6.85 -4.24
C ASN A 164 6.31 7.94 -4.47
N ALA A 165 5.44 8.20 -3.50
CA ALA A 165 4.32 9.11 -3.70
C ALA A 165 4.76 10.53 -4.14
N ALA A 166 5.90 11.02 -3.65
CA ALA A 166 6.44 12.32 -4.01
C ALA A 166 6.83 12.44 -5.50
N GLU A 167 7.08 11.34 -6.21
CA GLU A 167 7.38 11.38 -7.64
C GLU A 167 6.12 11.64 -8.49
N TYR A 168 4.92 11.51 -7.91
CA TYR A 168 3.65 11.56 -8.63
C TYR A 168 2.66 12.57 -8.02
N GLY A 169 3.15 13.72 -7.58
CA GLY A 169 2.32 14.88 -7.22
C GLY A 169 1.84 14.89 -5.77
N THR A 170 2.63 14.37 -4.82
CA THR A 170 2.24 14.37 -3.40
C THR A 170 3.32 14.99 -2.50
N ALA A 171 2.92 15.33 -1.28
CA ALA A 171 3.78 16.01 -0.32
C ALA A 171 4.70 15.09 0.50
N GLN A 172 4.70 13.77 0.23
CA GLN A 172 5.40 12.80 1.07
C GLN A 172 6.26 11.83 0.25
N ARG A 173 7.53 11.69 0.62
CA ARG A 173 8.42 10.64 0.12
C ARG A 173 8.09 9.31 0.79
N ARG A 174 7.00 8.68 0.38
CA ARG A 174 6.53 7.38 0.89
C ARG A 174 6.60 6.34 -0.21
N ARG A 175 7.52 5.38 -0.04
CA ARG A 175 7.70 4.23 -0.94
C ARG A 175 6.86 3.05 -0.50
N ARG A 176 6.03 2.53 -1.39
CA ARG A 176 5.17 1.36 -1.18
C ARG A 176 5.07 0.51 -2.44
N ILE A 177 4.95 -0.81 -2.27
CA ILE A 177 4.58 -1.68 -3.37
C ILE A 177 3.06 -1.70 -3.48
N PHE A 178 2.58 -1.50 -4.70
CA PHE A 178 1.21 -1.76 -5.09
C PHE A 178 1.19 -2.97 -6.01
N ILE A 179 0.19 -3.83 -5.83
CA ILE A 179 -0.02 -5.05 -6.59
C ILE A 179 -1.41 -4.96 -7.19
N PHE A 180 -1.51 -5.05 -8.51
CA PHE A 180 -2.77 -5.07 -9.23
C PHE A 180 -2.90 -6.42 -9.91
N ALA A 181 -3.82 -7.25 -9.41
CA ALA A 181 -4.18 -8.50 -10.03
C ALA A 181 -5.52 -8.34 -10.74
N TYR A 182 -5.62 -8.83 -11.96
CA TYR A 182 -6.86 -8.78 -12.74
C TYR A 182 -7.13 -10.13 -13.41
N ASP A 183 -8.41 -10.46 -13.50
CA ASP A 183 -8.85 -11.76 -14.00
C ASP A 183 -8.50 -11.92 -15.49
N LYS A 184 -8.05 -13.13 -15.87
CA LYS A 184 -7.61 -13.42 -17.25
C LYS A 184 -8.72 -13.40 -18.29
N SER A 185 -9.98 -13.53 -17.87
CA SER A 185 -11.14 -13.50 -18.76
C SER A 185 -11.55 -12.09 -19.19
N LEU A 186 -10.98 -11.05 -18.58
CA LEU A 186 -11.28 -9.67 -18.95
C LEU A 186 -10.69 -9.34 -20.32
N ALA A 187 -11.40 -8.53 -21.11
CA ALA A 187 -10.88 -8.04 -22.39
C ALA A 187 -9.62 -7.19 -22.17
N PHE A 188 -9.47 -6.53 -21.02
CA PHE A 188 -8.23 -5.87 -20.62
C PHE A 188 -7.06 -6.86 -20.59
N ALA A 189 -7.26 -8.05 -20.03
CA ALA A 189 -6.23 -9.08 -20.02
C ALA A 189 -5.87 -9.54 -21.44
N GLU A 190 -6.87 -9.75 -22.31
CA GLU A 190 -6.63 -10.08 -23.73
C GLU A 190 -5.76 -9.01 -24.42
N ARG A 191 -6.10 -7.72 -24.24
CA ARG A 191 -5.30 -6.61 -24.80
C ARG A 191 -3.86 -6.59 -24.28
N GLN A 192 -3.66 -6.87 -22.98
CA GLN A 192 -2.31 -6.93 -22.41
C GLN A 192 -1.51 -8.13 -22.93
N LEU A 193 -2.17 -9.27 -23.20
CA LEU A 193 -1.52 -10.48 -23.74
C LEU A 193 -1.03 -10.31 -25.19
N GLU A 194 -1.59 -9.34 -25.94
CA GLU A 194 -1.09 -8.95 -27.27
C GLU A 194 0.20 -8.11 -27.22
N LYS A 195 0.59 -7.61 -26.04
CA LYS A 195 1.77 -6.77 -25.83
C LYS A 195 2.96 -7.60 -25.35
N THR A 196 4.16 -7.10 -25.61
CA THR A 196 5.34 -7.61 -24.93
C THR A 196 5.30 -7.22 -23.46
N THR A 197 5.86 -8.05 -22.58
CA THR A 197 5.97 -7.71 -21.15
C THR A 197 6.76 -6.42 -20.90
N SER A 198 7.66 -6.01 -21.79
CA SER A 198 8.32 -4.69 -21.70
C SER A 198 7.34 -3.54 -21.94
N GLU A 199 6.47 -3.65 -22.95
CA GLU A 199 5.45 -2.63 -23.23
C GLU A 199 4.46 -2.50 -22.08
N ILE A 200 4.01 -3.62 -21.49
CA ILE A 200 3.16 -3.62 -20.28
C ILE A 200 3.86 -2.81 -19.17
N LEU A 201 5.14 -3.10 -18.90
CA LEU A 201 5.85 -2.48 -17.79
C LEU A 201 6.21 -1.01 -18.00
N LEU A 202 6.43 -0.58 -19.23
CA LEU A 202 6.94 0.76 -19.52
C LEU A 202 5.85 1.72 -20.01
N LYS A 203 4.77 1.23 -20.63
CA LYS A 203 3.81 2.09 -21.33
C LYS A 203 2.34 1.69 -21.17
N GLU A 204 2.00 0.42 -21.37
CA GLU A 204 0.62 -0.02 -21.65
C GLU A 204 -0.09 -0.65 -20.44
N GLY A 205 0.66 -1.17 -19.47
CA GLY A 205 0.10 -1.85 -18.31
C GLY A 205 -0.59 -0.90 -17.35
N PHE A 206 -1.29 -1.47 -16.37
CA PHE A 206 -2.04 -0.70 -15.36
C PHE A 206 -1.15 0.35 -14.68
N PHE A 207 0.01 -0.06 -14.15
CA PHE A 207 0.86 0.89 -13.45
C PHE A 207 1.61 1.83 -14.40
N ALA A 208 1.89 1.42 -15.63
CA ALA A 208 2.60 2.26 -16.59
C ALA A 208 1.72 3.43 -17.09
N SER A 209 0.45 3.13 -17.37
CA SER A 209 -0.56 4.15 -17.70
C SER A 209 -0.88 5.06 -16.51
N THR A 210 -0.96 4.51 -15.29
CA THR A 210 -1.25 5.31 -14.08
C THR A 210 -0.07 6.19 -13.64
N PHE A 211 1.15 5.65 -13.72
CA PHE A 211 2.38 6.24 -13.20
C PHE A 211 3.49 6.18 -14.25
N PRO A 212 3.52 7.14 -15.19
CA PRO A 212 4.46 7.12 -16.31
C PRO A 212 5.92 7.09 -15.88
N VAL A 213 6.69 6.25 -16.57
CA VAL A 213 8.11 6.01 -16.32
C VAL A 213 8.91 6.34 -17.59
N LYS A 214 10.23 6.54 -17.45
CA LYS A 214 11.12 6.57 -18.61
C LYS A 214 11.06 5.22 -19.34
N GLU A 215 11.09 5.25 -20.66
CA GLU A 215 11.04 4.04 -21.50
C GLU A 215 12.37 3.24 -21.49
N GLU A 216 13.39 3.73 -20.78
CA GLU A 216 14.66 3.02 -20.60
C GLU A 216 14.70 2.25 -19.27
N VAL A 217 15.19 1.02 -19.33
CA VAL A 217 15.41 0.22 -18.12
C VAL A 217 16.62 0.76 -17.35
N TYR A 218 16.41 1.12 -16.08
CA TYR A 218 17.46 1.68 -15.26
C TYR A 218 18.64 0.71 -15.09
N LYS A 219 19.80 1.10 -15.63
CA LYS A 219 21.07 0.34 -15.55
C LYS A 219 20.93 -1.12 -16.01
N ASN A 220 20.12 -1.38 -17.04
CA ASN A 220 19.87 -2.73 -17.58
C ASN A 220 19.37 -3.75 -16.52
N ARG A 221 18.76 -3.28 -15.44
CA ARG A 221 18.15 -4.12 -14.40
C ARG A 221 16.85 -4.72 -14.91
N ASN A 222 16.98 -5.84 -15.61
CA ASN A 222 15.91 -6.57 -16.26
C ASN A 222 16.12 -8.06 -15.99
N GLU A 223 15.16 -8.70 -15.33
CA GLU A 223 15.24 -10.10 -14.98
C GLU A 223 13.94 -10.82 -15.36
N LYS A 224 14.07 -12.07 -15.81
CA LYS A 224 12.95 -12.95 -16.13
C LYS A 224 13.12 -14.28 -15.42
N VAL A 225 12.02 -14.85 -14.92
CA VAL A 225 12.02 -16.14 -14.23
C VAL A 225 10.65 -16.80 -14.37
N GLU A 226 10.58 -18.12 -14.25
CA GLU A 226 9.31 -18.85 -14.20
C GLU A 226 9.16 -19.49 -12.82
N LEU A 227 7.99 -19.33 -12.21
CA LEU A 227 7.68 -19.94 -10.93
C LEU A 227 7.48 -21.45 -11.09
N PRO A 228 8.02 -22.27 -10.16
CA PRO A 228 7.61 -23.66 -10.03
C PRO A 228 6.08 -23.81 -10.00
N LYS A 229 5.54 -24.78 -10.74
CA LYS A 229 4.10 -25.08 -10.74
C LYS A 229 3.60 -25.45 -9.34
N ASP A 230 4.37 -26.25 -8.62
CA ASP A 230 4.08 -26.62 -7.23
C ASP A 230 4.45 -25.47 -6.27
N ILE A 231 3.46 -24.91 -5.58
CA ILE A 231 3.66 -23.83 -4.60
C ILE A 231 4.56 -24.25 -3.43
N LEU A 232 4.65 -25.55 -3.12
CA LEU A 232 5.56 -26.04 -2.08
C LEU A 232 7.01 -25.89 -2.51
N LYS A 233 7.32 -26.14 -3.79
CA LYS A 233 8.65 -25.84 -4.34
C LYS A 233 8.95 -24.35 -4.31
N VAL A 234 7.93 -23.51 -4.52
CA VAL A 234 8.08 -22.05 -4.35
C VAL A 234 8.44 -21.72 -2.90
N SER A 235 7.74 -22.32 -1.94
CA SER A 235 7.98 -22.10 -0.51
C SER A 235 9.37 -22.60 -0.07
N ASP A 236 9.75 -23.81 -0.45
CA ASP A 236 10.89 -24.50 0.15
C ASP A 236 12.21 -24.19 -0.55
N GLU A 237 12.19 -23.93 -1.86
CA GLU A 237 13.40 -23.89 -2.69
C GLU A 237 13.58 -22.57 -3.45
N PHE A 238 12.49 -21.88 -3.82
CA PHE A 238 12.58 -20.73 -4.72
C PHE A 238 13.14 -19.48 -4.03
N SER A 239 14.09 -18.82 -4.69
CA SER A 239 14.71 -17.58 -4.25
C SER A 239 14.99 -16.71 -5.47
N PHE A 240 14.56 -15.45 -5.42
CA PHE A 240 14.69 -14.55 -6.57
C PHE A 240 14.76 -13.08 -6.16
N GLY A 241 15.52 -12.30 -6.93
CA GLY A 241 15.70 -10.88 -6.71
C GLY A 241 14.76 -10.03 -7.55
N TYR A 242 13.58 -9.70 -7.03
CA TYR A 242 12.64 -8.83 -7.73
C TYR A 242 13.11 -7.37 -7.86
N HIS A 243 12.74 -6.73 -8.97
CA HIS A 243 12.89 -5.30 -9.18
C HIS A 243 11.58 -4.53 -8.87
N PRO A 244 11.67 -3.19 -8.72
CA PRO A 244 10.54 -2.34 -8.35
C PRO A 244 9.27 -2.49 -9.20
N ALA A 245 9.37 -2.78 -10.49
CA ALA A 245 8.23 -3.01 -11.36
C ALA A 245 8.28 -4.44 -11.92
N GLY A 246 7.12 -5.04 -12.14
CA GLY A 246 7.06 -6.32 -12.85
C GLY A 246 5.66 -6.80 -13.13
N VAL A 247 5.61 -7.83 -13.96
CA VAL A 247 4.38 -8.49 -14.42
C VAL A 247 4.59 -9.99 -14.36
N MET A 248 3.53 -10.71 -13.95
CA MET A 248 3.45 -12.16 -13.93
C MET A 248 2.25 -12.60 -14.76
N ILE A 249 2.51 -13.45 -15.76
CA ILE A 249 1.51 -14.08 -16.63
C ILE A 249 1.78 -15.58 -16.61
N ASP A 250 0.82 -16.38 -16.13
CA ASP A 250 0.93 -17.85 -16.05
C ASP A 250 2.20 -18.36 -15.34
N GLY A 251 2.64 -17.64 -14.30
CA GLY A 251 3.85 -17.96 -13.55
C GLY A 251 5.16 -17.48 -14.21
N LYS A 252 5.11 -16.97 -15.44
CA LYS A 252 6.25 -16.32 -16.11
C LYS A 252 6.32 -14.87 -15.65
N ILE A 253 7.45 -14.51 -15.09
CA ILE A 253 7.73 -13.21 -14.50
C ILE A 253 8.71 -12.44 -15.36
N HIS A 254 8.43 -11.16 -15.58
CA HIS A 254 9.39 -10.17 -16.05
C HIS A 254 9.39 -9.00 -15.06
N THR A 255 10.57 -8.63 -14.55
CA THR A 255 10.71 -7.54 -13.58
C THR A 255 11.84 -6.61 -14.00
N ILE A 256 11.60 -5.30 -13.87
CA ILE A 256 12.54 -4.25 -14.28
C ILE A 256 12.64 -3.16 -13.22
N HIS A 257 13.74 -2.42 -13.24
CA HIS A 257 13.86 -1.18 -12.49
C HIS A 257 13.44 0.00 -13.38
N THR A 258 12.39 0.70 -12.98
CA THR A 258 11.87 1.90 -13.66
C THR A 258 12.23 3.18 -12.91
N GLU A 259 12.34 4.30 -13.63
CA GLU A 259 12.40 5.64 -13.04
C GLU A 259 11.17 6.45 -13.49
N ALA A 260 10.60 7.26 -12.61
CA ALA A 260 9.50 8.15 -12.96
C ALA A 260 9.89 9.08 -14.14
N LEU A 261 8.96 9.30 -15.07
CA LEU A 261 9.22 10.09 -16.27
C LEU A 261 9.47 11.57 -15.95
N ASN A 262 8.56 12.18 -15.19
CA ASN A 262 8.59 13.60 -14.82
C ASN A 262 8.23 13.77 -13.34
N PRO A 263 9.16 13.48 -12.41
CA PRO A 263 8.85 13.49 -10.99
C PRO A 263 8.52 14.91 -10.52
N GLN A 264 7.33 15.10 -9.96
CA GLN A 264 6.88 16.36 -9.37
C GLN A 264 6.33 16.12 -7.98
N ALA A 265 6.86 16.83 -6.99
CA ALA A 265 6.47 16.71 -5.59
C ALA A 265 5.83 18.01 -5.10
N ILE A 266 4.87 17.87 -4.18
CA ILE A 266 4.35 19.01 -3.44
C ILE A 266 5.34 19.31 -2.29
N PRO A 267 5.84 20.54 -2.15
CA PRO A 267 6.72 20.90 -1.05
C PRO A 267 5.94 21.00 0.27
N LEU A 268 6.60 20.75 1.41
CA LEU A 268 5.95 20.78 2.74
C LEU A 268 5.23 22.11 3.02
N LYS A 269 5.76 23.25 2.56
CA LYS A 269 5.13 24.55 2.74
C LYS A 269 3.70 24.65 2.22
N GLU A 270 3.33 23.87 1.20
CA GLU A 270 2.00 23.92 0.59
C GLU A 270 0.93 23.18 1.42
N ILE A 271 1.35 22.33 2.37
CA ILE A 271 0.41 21.58 3.22
C ILE A 271 0.31 22.13 4.64
N LEU A 272 1.15 23.11 5.02
CA LEU A 272 1.14 23.69 6.36
C LEU A 272 -0.16 24.46 6.60
N GLN A 273 -0.59 24.50 7.86
CA GLN A 273 -1.63 25.43 8.30
C GLN A 273 -1.06 26.85 8.38
N ASP A 274 -1.95 27.84 8.35
CA ASP A 274 -1.58 29.19 8.74
C ASP A 274 -1.11 29.17 10.20
N GLU A 275 0.00 29.84 10.51
CA GLU A 275 0.57 29.81 11.87
C GLU A 275 -0.38 30.42 12.92
N SER A 276 -1.36 31.24 12.52
CA SER A 276 -2.40 31.74 13.43
C SER A 276 -3.40 30.67 13.88
N GLU A 277 -3.47 29.53 13.19
CA GLU A 277 -4.33 28.39 13.54
C GLU A 277 -3.58 27.30 14.32
N VAL A 278 -2.26 27.42 14.48
CA VAL A 278 -1.43 26.40 15.13
C VAL A 278 -1.39 26.63 16.64
N ASP A 279 -1.87 25.65 17.40
CA ASP A 279 -1.84 25.66 18.87
C ASP A 279 -0.39 25.66 19.40
N GLU A 280 -0.15 26.48 20.43
CA GLU A 280 1.14 26.62 21.12
C GLU A 280 1.74 25.28 21.59
N LYS A 281 0.91 24.28 21.89
CA LYS A 281 1.37 22.94 22.31
C LYS A 281 2.24 22.22 21.29
N PHE A 282 2.17 22.60 20.01
CA PHE A 282 2.98 21.98 18.94
C PHE A 282 4.38 22.58 18.81
N TYR A 283 4.62 23.77 19.37
CA TYR A 283 5.94 24.40 19.34
C TYR A 283 6.89 23.75 20.34
N LEU A 284 8.14 23.60 19.91
CA LEU A 284 9.16 22.94 20.70
C LEU A 284 9.73 23.89 21.75
N SER A 285 9.85 23.39 22.99
CA SER A 285 10.63 24.07 24.02
C SER A 285 12.13 24.01 23.72
N GLU A 286 12.92 24.90 24.34
CA GLU A 286 14.38 24.89 24.20
C GLU A 286 15.00 23.53 24.55
N ALA A 287 14.53 22.90 25.64
CA ALA A 287 14.97 21.57 26.05
C ALA A 287 14.65 20.49 24.99
N ALA A 288 13.49 20.59 24.31
CA ALA A 288 13.16 19.69 23.22
C ALA A 288 14.08 19.92 22.01
N ILE A 289 14.34 21.19 21.66
CA ILE A 289 15.24 21.57 20.57
C ILE A 289 16.67 21.02 20.82
N GLU A 290 17.20 21.17 22.03
CA GLU A 290 18.51 20.63 22.40
C GLU A 290 18.54 19.10 22.27
N LYS A 291 17.51 18.42 22.77
CA LYS A 291 17.39 16.97 22.66
C LYS A 291 17.31 16.51 21.19
N PHE A 292 16.60 17.24 20.34
CA PHE A 292 16.56 16.97 18.90
C PHE A 292 17.91 17.20 18.24
N SER A 293 18.65 18.25 18.61
CA SER A 293 20.01 18.51 18.12
C SER A 293 20.93 17.31 18.40
N TYR A 294 20.89 16.76 19.61
CA TYR A 294 21.63 15.53 19.96
C TYR A 294 21.15 14.30 19.17
N LEU A 295 19.83 14.10 19.07
CA LEU A 295 19.24 12.94 18.39
C LEU A 295 19.51 12.95 16.88
N ARG A 296 19.50 14.13 16.25
CA ARG A 296 19.75 14.34 14.83
C ARG A 296 21.24 14.52 14.51
N GLY A 297 22.08 14.79 15.50
CA GLY A 297 23.53 14.88 15.35
C GLY A 297 24.22 13.53 15.09
N PRO A 298 25.39 13.55 14.42
CA PRO A 298 26.19 12.35 14.20
C PRO A 298 26.71 11.80 15.54
N LYS A 299 26.73 10.47 15.68
CA LYS A 299 27.24 9.82 16.90
C LYS A 299 27.89 8.48 16.59
N LYS A 300 28.93 8.16 17.37
CA LYS A 300 29.60 6.86 17.41
C LYS A 300 29.68 6.42 18.86
N ILE A 301 28.93 5.38 19.21
CA ILE A 301 28.76 4.92 20.59
C ILE A 301 29.08 3.43 20.64
N GLU A 302 29.97 3.01 21.52
CA GLU A 302 30.16 1.59 21.81
C GLU A 302 28.91 1.06 22.52
N ARG A 303 28.31 0.00 21.97
CA ARG A 303 27.16 -0.70 22.54
C ARG A 303 27.50 -2.17 22.71
N THR A 304 26.85 -2.80 23.68
CA THR A 304 26.95 -4.24 23.90
C THR A 304 25.62 -4.89 23.50
N SER A 305 25.68 -5.92 22.66
CA SER A 305 24.50 -6.71 22.30
C SER A 305 23.96 -7.48 23.52
N LYS A 306 22.75 -8.03 23.41
CA LYS A 306 22.19 -8.90 24.46
C LYS A 306 23.07 -10.12 24.74
N ASP A 307 23.83 -10.56 23.73
CA ASP A 307 24.73 -11.72 23.80
C ASP A 307 26.16 -11.34 24.23
N GLY A 308 26.38 -10.09 24.67
CA GLY A 308 27.66 -9.62 25.21
C GLY A 308 28.66 -9.07 24.18
N HIS A 309 28.35 -9.13 22.88
CA HIS A 309 29.24 -8.64 21.82
C HIS A 309 29.28 -7.11 21.78
N LYS A 310 30.47 -6.52 21.94
CA LYS A 310 30.69 -5.07 21.79
C LYS A 310 30.75 -4.67 20.32
N TYR A 311 29.99 -3.67 19.93
CA TYR A 311 29.99 -3.11 18.58
C TYR A 311 29.87 -1.59 18.60
N ILE A 312 30.42 -0.93 17.58
CA ILE A 312 30.27 0.52 17.45
C ILE A 312 28.96 0.82 16.73
N PHE A 313 28.00 1.38 17.45
CA PHE A 313 26.82 1.99 16.87
C PHE A 313 27.21 3.34 16.27
N SER A 314 27.26 3.42 14.94
CA SER A 314 27.48 4.66 14.20
C SER A 314 26.18 5.13 13.57
N GLU A 315 25.84 6.40 13.76
CA GLU A 315 24.66 7.03 13.19
C GLU A 315 25.04 8.38 12.58
N GLY A 316 24.74 8.58 11.29
CA GLY A 316 25.01 9.83 10.59
C GLY A 316 24.07 10.95 11.01
N GLY A 317 24.54 12.19 10.87
CA GLY A 317 23.74 13.39 11.13
C GLY A 317 22.60 13.55 10.14
N MET A 318 21.55 14.27 10.54
CA MET A 318 20.45 14.71 9.69
C MET A 318 20.13 16.18 9.95
N SER A 319 19.46 16.84 9.00
CA SER A 319 19.07 18.25 9.13
C SER A 319 18.30 18.48 10.43
N PRO A 320 18.56 19.58 11.17
CA PRO A 320 17.83 19.90 12.41
C PRO A 320 16.32 20.05 12.21
N VAL A 321 15.91 20.50 11.02
CA VAL A 321 14.51 20.67 10.60
C VAL A 321 14.30 20.10 9.20
N ASP A 322 13.06 19.76 8.89
CA ASP A 322 12.60 19.33 7.58
C ASP A 322 12.45 20.56 6.67
N SER A 323 12.94 20.47 5.43
CA SER A 323 12.94 21.59 4.48
C SER A 323 11.54 21.87 3.97
N LEU A 324 11.13 23.14 4.00
CA LEU A 324 9.84 23.60 3.52
C LEU A 324 9.69 23.53 1.99
N ASP A 325 10.79 23.51 1.25
CA ASP A 325 10.82 23.46 -0.22
C ASP A 325 10.89 22.03 -0.77
N LEU A 326 10.93 21.03 0.10
CA LEU A 326 10.96 19.61 -0.28
C LEU A 326 9.71 18.90 0.25
N PRO A 327 9.30 17.77 -0.38
CA PRO A 327 8.31 16.90 0.22
C PRO A 327 8.81 16.32 1.54
N GLY A 328 7.86 16.07 2.45
CA GLY A 328 8.09 15.41 3.73
C GLY A 328 8.76 14.06 3.57
N ARG A 329 9.44 13.61 4.61
CA ARG A 329 9.95 12.23 4.68
C ARG A 329 8.75 11.28 4.90
N THR A 330 8.99 9.98 4.80
CA THR A 330 7.97 9.01 5.22
C THR A 330 7.60 9.27 6.68
N MET A 331 6.32 9.52 6.94
CA MET A 331 5.77 9.64 8.28
C MET A 331 5.74 8.28 8.97
N LEU A 332 6.14 8.23 10.24
CA LEU A 332 6.11 7.03 11.07
C LEU A 332 5.02 7.14 12.14
N THR A 333 4.61 6.03 12.73
CA THR A 333 3.63 5.99 13.83
C THR A 333 4.14 6.66 15.13
N SER A 334 5.44 6.93 15.22
CA SER A 334 6.06 7.70 16.29
C SER A 334 6.00 9.21 16.10
N GLU A 335 5.33 9.72 15.04
CA GLU A 335 5.22 11.15 14.76
C GLU A 335 4.72 11.95 15.98
N GLY A 336 5.21 13.19 16.13
CA GLY A 336 4.91 14.04 17.28
C GLY A 336 5.58 13.62 18.61
N THR A 337 6.52 12.68 18.61
CA THR A 337 7.32 12.34 19.81
C THR A 337 8.78 12.79 19.67
N ILE A 338 9.50 12.91 20.79
CA ILE A 338 10.92 13.28 20.75
C ILE A 338 11.78 12.08 20.31
N ASN A 339 11.80 11.84 19.01
CA ASN A 339 12.63 10.85 18.33
C ASN A 339 13.19 11.47 17.05
N ARG A 340 14.36 11.05 16.59
CA ARG A 340 15.04 11.70 15.46
C ARG A 340 14.22 11.76 14.16
N SER A 341 13.26 10.86 13.97
CA SER A 341 12.50 10.72 12.72
C SER A 341 11.25 11.60 12.64
N SER A 342 10.74 12.11 13.77
CA SER A 342 9.60 13.03 13.76
C SER A 342 9.88 14.27 12.94
N HIS A 343 8.88 14.75 12.19
CA HIS A 343 8.99 15.95 11.38
C HIS A 343 9.06 17.19 12.26
N ILE A 344 9.98 18.09 11.94
CA ILE A 344 10.10 19.39 12.58
C ILE A 344 10.17 20.43 11.50
N VAL A 345 9.28 21.41 11.51
CA VAL A 345 9.34 22.57 10.61
C VAL A 345 9.77 23.80 11.39
N GLU A 346 10.42 24.74 10.69
CA GLU A 346 10.75 26.05 11.22
C GLU A 346 10.06 27.11 10.39
N VAL A 347 9.11 27.81 11.00
CA VAL A 347 8.31 28.86 10.37
C VAL A 347 8.44 30.11 11.24
N ASN A 348 8.76 31.25 10.63
CA ASN A 348 8.97 32.53 11.33
C ASN A 348 9.96 32.42 12.52
N GLY A 349 11.00 31.59 12.39
CA GLY A 349 12.03 31.36 13.42
C GLY A 349 11.60 30.46 14.58
N ARG A 350 10.40 29.89 14.56
CA ARG A 350 9.90 28.97 15.60
C ARG A 350 9.87 27.54 15.08
N LYS A 351 10.38 26.60 15.89
CA LYS A 351 10.42 25.17 15.57
C LYS A 351 9.22 24.47 16.17
N ARG A 352 8.51 23.66 15.37
CA ARG A 352 7.33 22.91 15.82
C ARG A 352 7.21 21.55 15.12
N PHE A 353 6.43 20.65 15.73
CA PHE A 353 5.95 19.47 15.04
C PHE A 353 4.94 19.84 13.94
N LEU A 354 4.74 18.93 12.98
CA LEU A 354 3.55 18.99 12.13
C LEU A 354 2.30 18.75 12.98
N THR A 355 1.23 19.50 12.74
CA THR A 355 -0.06 19.27 13.40
C THR A 355 -0.72 17.99 12.87
N PRO A 356 -1.71 17.41 13.57
CA PRO A 356 -2.47 16.29 13.04
C PRO A 356 -3.15 16.57 11.70
N VAL A 357 -3.63 17.81 11.47
CA VAL A 357 -4.23 18.23 10.20
C VAL A 357 -3.18 18.26 9.08
N GLU A 358 -1.99 18.81 9.35
CA GLU A 358 -0.89 18.78 8.38
C GLU A 358 -0.46 17.34 8.06
N CYS A 359 -0.52 16.42 9.03
CA CYS A 359 -0.29 15.00 8.79
C CYS A 359 -1.38 14.32 7.96
N GLU A 360 -2.65 14.73 8.07
CA GLU A 360 -3.75 14.29 7.19
C GLU A 360 -3.49 14.77 5.75
N ARG A 361 -3.19 16.06 5.57
CA ARG A 361 -2.82 16.65 4.28
C ARG A 361 -1.58 15.99 3.67
N LEU A 362 -0.58 15.66 4.47
CA LEU A 362 0.63 14.92 4.04
C LEU A 362 0.31 13.55 3.42
N ASN A 363 -0.80 12.92 3.83
CA ASN A 363 -1.28 11.65 3.29
C ASN A 363 -2.46 11.82 2.30
N GLY A 364 -2.90 13.06 2.02
CA GLY A 364 -3.98 13.37 1.08
C GLY A 364 -5.40 13.23 1.66
N PHE A 365 -5.54 13.04 2.97
CA PHE A 365 -6.84 13.01 3.63
C PHE A 365 -7.42 14.43 3.76
N PRO A 366 -8.76 14.58 3.82
CA PRO A 366 -9.40 15.82 4.21
C PRO A 366 -8.97 16.27 5.62
N ASP A 367 -9.03 17.56 5.88
CA ASP A 367 -8.76 18.11 7.20
C ASP A 367 -9.72 17.55 8.24
N ASN A 368 -9.21 17.26 9.43
CA ASN A 368 -9.93 16.70 10.56
C ASN A 368 -10.51 15.30 10.32
N TRP A 369 -10.02 14.58 9.30
CA TRP A 369 -10.44 13.20 9.02
C TRP A 369 -10.34 12.30 10.25
N THR A 370 -9.30 12.47 11.07
CA THR A 370 -9.06 11.67 12.28
C THR A 370 -9.43 12.40 13.56
N ALA A 371 -10.27 13.43 13.52
CA ALA A 371 -10.60 14.23 14.70
C ALA A 371 -11.42 13.48 15.78
N THR A 372 -11.87 12.25 15.52
CA THR A 372 -12.56 11.39 16.50
C THR A 372 -11.64 10.79 17.56
N MET A 373 -10.33 10.98 17.45
CA MET A 373 -9.33 10.44 18.38
C MET A 373 -8.33 11.50 18.84
N ASN A 374 -7.58 11.21 19.90
CA ASN A 374 -6.53 12.11 20.40
C ASN A 374 -5.34 12.23 19.43
N ASP A 375 -4.57 13.31 19.54
CA ASP A 375 -3.43 13.61 18.65
C ASP A 375 -2.46 12.44 18.50
N ARG A 376 -2.16 11.71 19.58
CA ARG A 376 -1.23 10.58 19.53
C ARG A 376 -1.76 9.46 18.62
N MET A 377 -3.05 9.20 18.67
CA MET A 377 -3.71 8.22 17.81
C MET A 377 -3.85 8.73 16.37
N ARG A 378 -4.11 10.03 16.16
CA ARG A 378 -4.09 10.66 14.83
C ARG A 378 -2.74 10.45 14.14
N TYR A 379 -1.63 10.71 14.83
CA TYR A 379 -0.28 10.45 14.33
C TYR A 379 -0.02 8.96 14.07
N PHE A 380 -0.49 8.07 14.94
CA PHE A 380 -0.37 6.63 14.75
C PHE A 380 -1.07 6.18 13.46
N CYS A 381 -2.33 6.60 13.27
CA CYS A 381 -3.11 6.26 12.08
C CYS A 381 -2.50 6.84 10.81
N MET A 382 -2.11 8.11 10.80
CA MET A 382 -1.47 8.74 9.64
C MET A 382 -0.08 8.18 9.29
N GLY A 383 0.67 7.65 10.27
CA GLY A 383 1.92 6.94 9.99
C GLY A 383 1.71 5.61 9.23
N ASN A 384 0.58 4.94 9.49
CA ASN A 384 0.18 3.70 8.83
C ASN A 384 -0.66 3.93 7.57
N ALA A 385 -1.26 5.11 7.39
CA ALA A 385 -2.16 5.41 6.29
C ALA A 385 -1.51 5.29 4.90
N LEU A 386 -2.37 5.11 3.89
CA LEU A 386 -2.00 5.22 2.49
C LEU A 386 -1.93 6.70 2.08
N VAL A 387 -1.26 6.98 0.96
CA VAL A 387 -1.37 8.29 0.31
C VAL A 387 -2.55 8.24 -0.64
N THR A 388 -3.67 8.85 -0.28
CA THR A 388 -4.96 8.67 -0.98
C THR A 388 -4.90 9.15 -2.43
N HIS A 389 -4.02 10.10 -2.77
CA HIS A 389 -3.86 10.58 -4.14
C HIS A 389 -3.32 9.50 -5.10
N LEU A 390 -2.49 8.57 -4.61
CA LEU A 390 -2.07 7.44 -5.42
C LEU A 390 -3.23 6.50 -5.71
N ILE A 391 -4.09 6.29 -4.71
CA ILE A 391 -5.31 5.49 -4.87
C ILE A 391 -6.28 6.16 -5.83
N GLU A 392 -6.45 7.48 -5.75
CA GLU A 392 -7.27 8.25 -6.69
C GLU A 392 -6.80 8.07 -8.14
N LYS A 393 -5.48 8.16 -8.40
CA LYS A 393 -4.93 7.91 -9.74
C LYS A 393 -5.24 6.50 -10.22
N MET A 394 -4.99 5.50 -9.37
CA MET A 394 -5.30 4.09 -9.68
C MET A 394 -6.78 3.85 -9.92
N GLY A 395 -7.66 4.49 -9.13
CA GLY A 395 -9.12 4.44 -9.31
C GLY A 395 -9.55 5.01 -10.66
N LYS A 396 -8.96 6.12 -11.11
CA LYS A 396 -9.24 6.67 -12.45
C LYS A 396 -8.85 5.70 -13.57
N THR A 397 -7.71 5.02 -13.43
CA THR A 397 -7.30 3.99 -14.40
C THR A 397 -8.21 2.76 -14.35
N ILE A 398 -8.63 2.29 -13.16
CA ILE A 398 -9.62 1.19 -13.04
C ILE A 398 -10.93 1.59 -13.73
N LYS A 399 -11.41 2.82 -13.54
CA LYS A 399 -12.60 3.36 -14.21
C LYS A 399 -12.47 3.31 -15.74
N GLU A 400 -11.33 3.73 -16.27
CA GLU A 400 -11.07 3.69 -17.73
C GLU A 400 -11.06 2.25 -18.25
N ILE A 401 -10.48 1.32 -17.50
CA ILE A 401 -10.47 -0.10 -17.84
C ILE A 401 -11.89 -0.67 -17.83
N ASP A 402 -12.64 -0.52 -16.74
CA ASP A 402 -13.99 -1.10 -16.60
C ASP A 402 -15.00 -0.48 -17.58
N ALA A 403 -14.83 0.80 -17.92
CA ALA A 403 -15.61 1.41 -18.99
C ALA A 403 -15.39 0.68 -20.34
N GLN A 404 -14.17 0.30 -20.68
CA GLN A 404 -13.88 -0.45 -21.91
C GLN A 404 -14.46 -1.88 -21.86
N GLU A 405 -14.45 -2.53 -20.70
CA GLU A 405 -15.06 -3.85 -20.52
C GLU A 405 -16.58 -3.83 -20.80
N THR A 406 -17.28 -2.81 -20.30
CA THR A 406 -18.72 -2.65 -20.51
C THR A 406 -19.08 -2.44 -21.99
N HIS A 407 -18.25 -1.68 -22.72
CA HIS A 407 -18.48 -1.45 -24.16
C HIS A 407 -18.34 -2.73 -24.99
N ASN A 408 -17.38 -3.60 -24.66
CA ASN A 408 -17.18 -4.87 -25.36
C ASN A 408 -18.39 -5.81 -25.18
N ILE A 409 -18.93 -5.91 -23.97
CA ILE A 409 -20.14 -6.73 -23.69
C ILE A 409 -21.34 -6.21 -24.50
N ALA A 410 -21.53 -4.89 -24.56
CA ALA A 410 -22.61 -4.30 -25.34
C ALA A 410 -22.48 -4.62 -26.83
N GLN A 411 -21.28 -4.48 -27.43
CA GLN A 411 -21.07 -4.78 -28.84
C GLN A 411 -21.31 -6.25 -29.20
N ILE A 412 -20.91 -7.19 -28.35
CA ILE A 412 -21.19 -8.62 -28.57
C ILE A 412 -22.70 -8.90 -28.50
N SER A 413 -23.40 -8.26 -27.57
CA SER A 413 -24.85 -8.45 -27.38
C SER A 413 -25.71 -7.88 -28.53
N PHE A 414 -25.18 -6.93 -29.32
CA PHE A 414 -25.86 -6.40 -30.51
C PHE A 414 -25.58 -7.19 -31.79
N ASN A 415 -24.58 -8.08 -31.78
CA ASN A 415 -24.16 -8.89 -32.94
C ASN A 415 -24.64 -10.35 -32.88
N LEU A 416 -25.38 -10.72 -31.82
CA LEU A 416 -26.11 -11.97 -31.64
C LEU A 416 -27.61 -11.70 -31.79
#